data_AF-A0A933RUY4-F1
#
_entry.id   AF-A0A933RUY4-F1
#
_cell.length_a   1.000
_cell.length_b   1.000
_cell.length_c   1.000
_cell.angle_alpha   90.00
_cell.angle_beta   90.00
_cell.angle_gamma   90.00
#
_symmetry.space_group_name_H-M   'P 1'
#
loop_
_entity.id
_entity.type
_entity.pdbx_description
1 polymer ?
#
loop_
_entity_poly.entity_id
_entity_poly.type
_entity_poly.pdbx_seq_one_letter_code
_entity_poly.pdbx_strand_id
1 'polypeptide(L)'
;MKLSNITDNFRQARGKMATPFDTTTQTRQAAMAVLVHARTDDIATRLAAIDLPPSEALREPENGLVMVRGRVGGDGAPFNLGEATVTRAAVRLASGECGFGYTLGRDREKARLIALCDALIQRRDTAAAIETNVLAPLRAEQAAERRRKAEQTAATKVDFYTMVRGEG
;
A
#
# COMPACT_ATOMS: atom_id res chain seq x y z
N MET A 1 -49.76 -15.38 -1.18
CA MET A 1 -48.96 -14.16 -0.92
C MET A 1 -47.56 -14.63 -0.55
N LYS A 2 -46.59 -14.42 -1.44
CA LYS A 2 -45.26 -15.06 -1.41
C LYS A 2 -44.32 -14.32 -0.44
N LEU A 3 -43.72 -15.04 0.50
CA LEU A 3 -42.68 -14.56 1.43
C LEU A 3 -41.37 -15.30 1.13
N SER A 4 -40.66 -14.88 0.08
CA SER A 4 -39.38 -15.49 -0.30
C SER A 4 -38.48 -14.55 -1.11
N ASN A 5 -38.36 -13.27 -0.70
CA ASN A 5 -37.58 -12.26 -1.43
C ASN A 5 -36.44 -11.60 -0.62
N ILE A 6 -36.08 -12.10 0.57
CA ILE A 6 -35.07 -11.42 1.42
C ILE A 6 -33.71 -12.15 1.45
N THR A 7 -33.68 -13.47 1.26
CA THR A 7 -32.43 -14.26 1.34
C THR A 7 -31.60 -14.28 0.06
N ASP A 8 -32.19 -14.05 -1.12
CA ASP A 8 -31.46 -14.06 -2.40
C ASP A 8 -30.68 -12.77 -2.69
N ASN A 9 -31.08 -11.63 -2.10
CA ASN A 9 -30.38 -10.36 -2.32
C ASN A 9 -28.96 -10.33 -1.71
N PHE A 10 -28.71 -11.07 -0.63
CA PHE A 10 -27.39 -11.07 0.02
C PHE A 10 -26.34 -11.92 -0.70
N ARG A 11 -26.76 -12.92 -1.49
CA ARG A 11 -25.85 -13.65 -2.40
C ARG A 11 -25.61 -12.85 -3.69
N GLN A 12 -26.62 -12.14 -4.19
CA GLN A 12 -26.49 -11.33 -5.41
C GLN A 12 -25.62 -10.07 -5.21
N ALA A 13 -25.56 -9.53 -3.98
CA ALA A 13 -24.70 -8.39 -3.65
C ALA A 13 -23.19 -8.71 -3.60
N ARG A 14 -22.78 -9.98 -3.45
CA ARG A 14 -21.35 -10.38 -3.53
C ARG A 14 -20.88 -10.67 -4.96
N GLY A 15 -21.80 -10.78 -5.92
CA GLY A 15 -21.50 -11.14 -7.31
C GLY A 15 -21.34 -9.93 -8.26
N LYS A 16 -21.55 -8.70 -7.80
CA LYS A 16 -21.48 -7.48 -8.64
C LYS A 16 -20.74 -6.35 -7.92
N MET A 17 -19.42 -6.45 -7.82
CA MET A 17 -18.51 -5.27 -7.76
C MET A 17 -17.03 -5.68 -7.84
N ALA A 18 -16.68 -6.58 -8.76
CA ALA A 18 -15.38 -6.46 -9.40
C ALA A 18 -15.56 -5.49 -10.57
N THR A 19 -15.71 -4.20 -10.27
CA THR A 19 -15.45 -3.18 -11.28
C THR A 19 -14.02 -3.42 -11.76
N PRO A 20 -13.73 -3.46 -13.07
CA PRO A 20 -12.34 -3.43 -13.52
C PRO A 20 -11.76 -2.18 -12.88
N PHE A 21 -10.87 -2.34 -11.89
CA PHE A 21 -10.08 -1.20 -11.44
C PHE A 21 -9.41 -0.68 -12.70
N ASP A 22 -9.64 0.59 -13.03
CA ASP A 22 -8.88 1.27 -14.06
C ASP A 22 -7.41 0.91 -13.83
N THR A 23 -6.75 0.32 -14.83
CA THR A 23 -5.35 -0.14 -14.73
C THR A 23 -4.46 0.94 -14.11
N THR A 24 -4.81 2.21 -14.34
CA THR A 24 -4.21 3.39 -13.72
C THR A 24 -4.32 3.39 -12.19
N THR A 25 -5.50 3.09 -11.65
CA THR A 25 -5.74 3.00 -10.20
C THR A 25 -4.94 1.87 -9.57
N GLN A 26 -4.92 0.69 -10.19
CA GLN A 26 -4.18 -0.45 -9.67
C GLN A 26 -2.66 -0.20 -9.70
N THR A 27 -2.16 0.43 -10.77
CA THR A 27 -0.74 0.81 -10.90
C THR A 27 -0.34 1.78 -9.81
N ARG A 28 -1.14 2.82 -9.56
CA ARG A 28 -0.87 3.79 -8.48
C ARG A 28 -0.92 3.13 -7.10
N GLN A 29 -1.91 2.28 -6.83
CA GLN A 29 -1.99 1.53 -5.57
C GLN A 29 -0.76 0.65 -5.33
N ALA A 30 -0.29 -0.05 -6.38
CA ALA A 30 0.91 -0.86 -6.30
C ALA A 30 2.16 -0.01 -6.03
N ALA A 31 2.31 1.14 -6.70
CA ALA A 31 3.39 2.09 -6.43
C ALA A 31 3.36 2.63 -4.99
N MET A 32 2.19 3.04 -4.51
CA MET A 32 2.00 3.53 -3.14
C MET A 32 2.39 2.47 -2.10
N ALA A 33 2.00 1.21 -2.32
CA ALA A 33 2.33 0.12 -1.41
C ALA A 33 3.86 -0.06 -1.27
N VAL A 34 4.60 0.07 -2.37
CA VAL A 34 6.07 -0.01 -2.37
C VAL A 34 6.67 1.16 -1.60
N LEU A 35 6.28 2.39 -1.92
CA LEU A 35 6.87 3.58 -1.33
C LEU A 35 6.62 3.68 0.18
N VAL A 36 5.44 3.28 0.66
CA VAL A 36 5.11 3.28 2.10
C VAL A 36 6.00 2.31 2.88
N HIS A 37 6.46 1.22 2.28
CA HIS A 37 7.32 0.23 2.95
C HIS A 37 8.83 0.48 2.74
N ALA A 38 9.20 1.42 1.87
CA ALA A 38 10.59 1.82 1.67
C ALA A 38 11.07 2.79 2.76
N ARG A 39 12.40 2.87 2.97
CA ARG A 39 12.98 3.90 3.83
C ARG A 39 12.98 5.23 3.08
N THR A 40 12.85 6.32 3.83
CA THR A 40 12.80 7.69 3.28
C THR A 40 14.05 8.00 2.47
N ASP A 41 15.23 7.66 3.01
CA ASP A 41 16.51 7.89 2.36
C ASP A 41 16.66 7.12 1.05
N ASP A 42 16.11 5.90 0.95
CA ASP A 42 16.18 5.09 -0.27
C ASP A 42 15.35 5.73 -1.38
N ILE A 43 14.16 6.27 -1.05
CA ILE A 43 13.32 7.00 -2.01
C ILE A 43 14.03 8.28 -2.44
N ALA A 44 14.55 9.06 -1.50
CA ALA A 44 15.24 10.32 -1.76
C ALA A 44 16.46 10.12 -2.67
N THR A 45 17.31 9.15 -2.34
CA THR A 45 18.54 8.83 -3.09
C THR A 45 18.20 8.43 -4.53
N ARG A 46 17.16 7.62 -4.72
CA ARG A 46 16.75 7.16 -6.06
C ARG A 46 16.14 8.29 -6.90
N LEU A 47 15.37 9.17 -6.28
CA LEU A 47 14.81 10.34 -6.95
C LEU A 47 15.87 11.37 -7.32
N ALA A 48 16.93 11.54 -6.52
CA ALA A 48 18.02 12.46 -6.81
C ALA A 48 18.79 12.11 -8.10
N ALA A 49 18.68 10.87 -8.59
CA ALA A 49 19.28 10.42 -9.84
C ALA A 49 18.40 10.72 -11.09
N ILE A 50 17.22 11.31 -10.90
CA ILE A 50 16.26 11.62 -11.97
C ILE A 50 16.17 13.14 -12.08
N ASP A 51 16.12 13.67 -13.30
CA ASP A 51 15.77 15.07 -13.50
C ASP A 51 14.28 15.27 -13.22
N LEU A 52 13.97 16.00 -12.15
CA LEU A 52 12.61 16.14 -11.64
C LEU A 52 11.98 17.44 -12.15
N PRO A 53 10.76 17.38 -12.72
CA PRO A 53 10.03 18.59 -13.08
C PRO A 53 9.72 19.43 -11.82
N PRO A 54 9.60 20.77 -11.95
CA PRO A 54 9.16 21.62 -10.86
C PRO A 54 7.81 21.17 -10.30
N SER A 55 7.67 21.24 -8.98
CA SER A 55 6.46 20.88 -8.25
C SER A 55 6.20 21.85 -7.11
N GLU A 56 4.94 22.09 -6.79
CA GLU A 56 4.51 22.87 -5.64
C GLU A 56 3.71 22.00 -4.65
N ALA A 57 3.72 22.39 -3.37
CA ALA A 57 2.90 21.75 -2.36
C ALA A 57 1.45 22.27 -2.45
N LEU A 58 0.51 21.37 -2.73
CA LEU A 58 -0.92 21.64 -2.51
C LEU A 58 -1.30 21.53 -1.03
N ARG A 59 -0.56 20.68 -0.31
CA ARG A 59 -0.64 20.51 1.13
C ARG A 59 0.75 20.20 1.62
N GLU A 60 1.29 21.11 2.42
CA GLU A 60 2.51 20.86 3.19
C GLU A 60 2.36 19.59 4.03
N PRO A 61 3.41 18.76 4.15
CA PRO A 61 3.34 17.54 4.93
C PRO A 61 2.84 17.81 6.34
N GLU A 62 1.79 17.14 6.77
CA GLU A 62 1.10 17.40 8.03
C GLU A 62 0.91 16.10 8.81
N ASN A 63 1.30 16.12 10.09
CA ASN A 63 1.05 15.02 11.01
C ASN A 63 -0.38 15.11 11.55
N GLY A 64 -1.09 14.00 11.54
CA GLY A 64 -2.43 13.88 12.12
C GLY A 64 -2.62 12.50 12.72
N LEU A 65 -3.87 12.20 13.07
CA LEU A 65 -4.27 10.92 13.65
C LEU A 65 -5.29 10.25 12.74
N VAL A 66 -5.26 8.91 12.72
CA VAL A 66 -6.28 8.09 12.07
C VAL A 66 -6.80 7.05 13.07
N MET A 67 -8.12 6.87 13.10
CA MET A 67 -8.75 5.81 13.90
C MET A 67 -8.41 4.44 13.31
N VAL A 68 -7.68 3.62 14.05
CA VAL A 68 -7.43 2.22 13.73
C VAL A 68 -8.64 1.40 14.14
N ARG A 69 -9.15 0.58 13.22
CA ARG A 69 -10.27 -0.33 13.49
C ARG A 69 -9.81 -1.77 13.54
N GLY A 70 -10.10 -2.44 14.66
CA GLY A 70 -9.94 -3.88 14.82
C GLY A 70 -11.21 -4.65 14.45
N ARG A 71 -11.12 -5.97 14.45
CA ARG A 71 -12.26 -6.90 14.33
C ARG A 71 -12.22 -7.91 15.46
N VAL A 72 -13.35 -8.11 16.15
CA VAL A 72 -13.47 -9.10 17.23
C VAL A 72 -13.10 -10.50 16.69
N GLY A 73 -12.14 -11.18 17.32
CA GLY A 73 -11.71 -12.52 16.89
C GLY A 73 -11.00 -12.59 15.53
N GLY A 74 -10.70 -11.45 14.87
CA GLY A 74 -10.02 -11.38 13.57
C GLY A 74 -10.94 -11.12 12.38
N ASP A 75 -12.15 -11.70 12.37
CA ASP A 75 -13.11 -11.59 11.27
C ASP A 75 -14.50 -11.10 11.69
N GLY A 76 -14.74 -10.88 12.99
CA GLY A 76 -16.00 -10.42 13.54
C GLY A 76 -16.29 -8.92 13.34
N ALA A 77 -17.16 -8.39 14.20
CA ALA A 77 -17.63 -7.01 14.12
C ALA A 77 -16.48 -5.99 14.27
N PRO A 78 -16.49 -4.88 13.52
CA PRO A 78 -15.47 -3.85 13.64
C PRO A 78 -15.63 -3.06 14.95
N PHE A 79 -14.51 -2.65 15.55
CA PHE A 79 -14.48 -1.74 16.70
C PHE A 79 -13.29 -0.79 16.61
N ASN A 80 -13.37 0.35 17.31
CA ASN A 80 -12.26 1.32 17.37
C ASN A 80 -11.17 0.78 18.30
N LEU A 81 -10.00 0.45 17.75
CA LEU A 81 -8.85 -0.07 18.50
C LEU A 81 -8.04 1.06 19.16
N GLY A 82 -8.07 2.25 18.55
CA GLY A 82 -7.33 3.43 19.02
C GLY A 82 -6.95 4.32 17.85
N GLU A 83 -5.98 5.20 18.06
CA GLU A 83 -5.46 6.11 17.05
C GLU A 83 -4.02 5.76 16.69
N ALA A 84 -3.66 5.97 15.42
CA ALA A 84 -2.29 5.93 14.95
C ALA A 84 -1.92 7.26 14.30
N THR A 85 -0.66 7.66 14.45
CA THR A 85 -0.17 8.85 13.75
C THR A 85 -0.01 8.56 12.26
N VAL A 86 -0.46 9.51 11.45
CA VAL A 86 -0.33 9.50 10.00
C VAL A 86 0.27 10.83 9.55
N THR A 87 1.13 10.79 8.55
CA THR A 87 1.61 11.99 7.87
C THR A 87 1.03 12.02 6.47
N ARG A 88 0.45 13.16 6.08
CA ARG A 88 -0.15 13.35 4.75
C ARG A 88 0.47 14.53 4.02
N ALA A 89 0.64 14.42 2.71
CA ALA A 89 1.12 15.50 1.85
C ALA A 89 0.40 15.43 0.49
N ALA A 90 0.35 16.57 -0.20
CA ALA A 90 -0.14 16.62 -1.58
C ALA A 90 0.70 17.60 -2.38
N VAL A 91 1.04 17.23 -3.61
CA VAL A 91 1.85 18.04 -4.53
C VAL A 91 1.19 18.15 -5.88
N ARG A 92 1.53 19.20 -6.62
CA ARG A 92 1.14 19.40 -8.01
C ARG A 92 2.39 19.68 -8.84
N LEU A 93 2.56 18.94 -9.93
CA LEU A 93 3.60 19.24 -10.91
C LEU A 93 3.20 20.45 -11.74
N ALA A 94 4.18 21.14 -12.33
CA ALA A 94 3.91 22.26 -13.23
C ALA A 94 3.00 21.90 -14.42
N SER A 95 3.02 20.63 -14.85
CA SER A 95 2.14 20.08 -15.89
C SER A 95 0.70 19.77 -15.42
N GLY A 96 0.43 19.87 -14.12
CA GLY A 96 -0.92 19.79 -13.53
C GLY A 96 -1.24 18.49 -12.81
N GLU A 97 -0.44 17.43 -12.95
CA GLU A 97 -0.68 16.17 -12.24
C GLU A 97 -0.55 16.36 -10.73
N CYS A 98 -1.55 15.86 -10.00
CA CYS A 98 -1.61 15.93 -8.56
C CYS A 98 -1.25 14.57 -7.96
N GLY A 99 -0.33 14.58 -7.00
CA GLY A 99 0.08 13.39 -6.27
C GLY A 99 -0.18 13.50 -4.78
N PHE A 100 -0.43 12.37 -4.15
CA PHE A 100 -0.81 12.27 -2.74
C PHE A 100 0.08 11.29 -2.00
N GLY A 101 0.48 11.66 -0.80
CA GLY A 101 1.31 10.84 0.07
C GLY A 101 0.66 10.66 1.42
N TYR A 102 0.57 9.40 1.86
CA TYR A 102 0.13 9.02 3.20
C TYR A 102 1.09 7.97 3.74
N THR A 103 1.60 8.18 4.95
CA THR A 103 2.41 7.18 5.66
C THR A 103 2.05 7.15 7.13
N LEU A 104 2.09 5.97 7.74
CA LEU A 104 2.05 5.87 9.19
C LEU A 104 3.30 6.53 9.80
N GLY A 105 3.15 7.06 11.00
CA GLY A 105 4.18 7.80 11.71
C GLY A 105 4.15 9.30 11.42
N ARG A 106 5.30 9.94 11.62
CA ARG A 106 5.50 11.40 11.63
C ARG A 106 6.52 11.89 10.59
N ASP A 107 6.84 11.03 9.63
CA ASP A 107 7.85 11.32 8.62
C ASP A 107 7.26 12.19 7.50
N ARG A 108 7.48 13.50 7.66
CA ARG A 108 7.04 14.56 6.74
C ARG A 108 7.70 14.45 5.39
N GLU A 109 8.99 14.14 5.36
CA GLU A 109 9.73 14.03 4.11
C GLU A 109 9.26 12.81 3.31
N LYS A 110 9.06 11.68 3.98
CA LYS A 110 8.50 10.49 3.33
C LYS A 110 7.13 10.75 2.71
N ALA A 111 6.23 11.40 3.43
CA ALA A 111 4.92 11.75 2.87
C ALA A 111 5.05 12.64 1.62
N ARG A 112 5.95 13.63 1.64
CA ARG A 112 6.22 14.50 0.49
C ARG A 112 6.76 13.73 -0.70
N LEU A 113 7.76 12.85 -0.48
CA LEU A 113 8.36 12.03 -1.53
C LEU A 113 7.37 11.03 -2.14
N ILE A 114 6.51 10.41 -1.31
CA ILE A 114 5.43 9.56 -1.80
C ILE A 114 4.49 10.36 -2.72
N ALA A 115 4.08 11.56 -2.29
CA ALA A 115 3.22 12.43 -3.09
C ALA A 115 3.87 12.83 -4.42
N LEU A 116 5.16 13.14 -4.41
CA LEU A 116 5.91 13.46 -5.62
C LEU A 116 5.99 12.26 -6.58
N CYS A 117 6.35 11.08 -6.09
CA CYS A 117 6.32 9.86 -6.90
C CYS A 117 4.94 9.59 -7.49
N ASP A 118 3.87 9.73 -6.70
CA ASP A 118 2.48 9.55 -7.16
C ASP A 118 2.12 10.49 -8.32
N ALA A 119 2.58 11.74 -8.27
CA ALA A 119 2.38 12.68 -9.38
C ALA A 119 3.19 12.28 -10.61
N LEU A 120 4.46 11.89 -10.42
CA LEU A 120 5.38 11.58 -11.52
C LEU A 120 5.00 10.29 -12.27
N ILE A 121 4.39 9.29 -11.61
CA ILE A 121 3.93 8.07 -12.29
C ILE A 121 2.70 8.28 -13.18
N GLN A 122 1.99 9.40 -13.03
CA GLN A 122 0.84 9.74 -13.88
C GLN A 122 1.28 10.35 -15.22
N ARG A 123 2.51 10.87 -15.29
CA ARG A 123 3.08 11.50 -16.47
C ARG A 123 3.73 10.47 -17.39
N ARG A 124 3.42 10.52 -18.68
CA ARG A 124 3.92 9.56 -19.67
C ARG A 124 5.45 9.56 -19.82
N ASP A 125 6.08 10.73 -19.70
CA ASP A 125 7.53 10.91 -19.86
C ASP A 125 8.33 10.49 -18.63
N THR A 126 7.78 10.63 -17.42
CA THR A 126 8.48 10.22 -16.18
C THR A 126 8.08 8.85 -15.63
N ALA A 127 6.92 8.31 -16.00
CA ALA A 127 6.42 7.05 -15.42
C ALA A 127 7.40 5.88 -15.58
N ALA A 128 7.99 5.70 -16.76
CA ALA A 128 8.95 4.62 -17.01
C ALA A 128 10.24 4.79 -16.21
N ALA A 129 10.72 6.02 -16.04
CA ALA A 129 11.91 6.33 -15.26
C ALA A 129 11.67 6.07 -13.77
N ILE A 130 10.53 6.49 -13.23
CA ILE A 130 10.16 6.23 -11.82
C ILE A 130 9.99 4.72 -11.58
N GLU A 131 9.34 4.03 -12.50
CA GLU A 131 9.19 2.58 -12.43
C GLU A 131 10.56 1.88 -12.36
N THR A 132 11.45 2.21 -13.28
CA THR A 132 12.75 1.54 -13.45
C THR A 132 13.75 1.89 -12.35
N ASN A 133 13.83 3.17 -11.96
CA ASN A 133 14.91 3.66 -11.10
C ASN A 133 14.51 3.74 -9.62
N VAL A 134 13.21 3.86 -9.34
CA VAL A 134 12.67 4.00 -7.98
C VAL A 134 11.91 2.74 -7.56
N LEU A 135 10.80 2.41 -8.24
CA LEU A 135 9.85 1.43 -7.73
C LEU A 135 10.34 -0.02 -7.87
N ALA A 136 10.87 -0.41 -9.03
CA ALA A 136 11.33 -1.79 -9.26
C ALA A 136 12.48 -2.21 -8.33
N PRO A 137 13.51 -1.37 -8.10
CA PRO A 137 14.57 -1.70 -7.15
C PRO A 137 14.05 -1.81 -5.71
N LEU A 138 13.21 -0.87 -5.26
CA LEU A 138 12.61 -0.91 -3.93
C LEU A 138 11.74 -2.16 -3.74
N ARG A 139 11.00 -2.58 -4.78
CA ARG A 139 10.25 -3.85 -4.76
C ARG A 139 11.15 -5.05 -4.58
N ALA A 140 12.27 -5.10 -5.30
CA ALA A 140 13.21 -6.21 -5.24
C ALA A 140 13.84 -6.31 -3.84
N GLU A 141 14.28 -5.19 -3.27
CA GLU A 141 14.81 -5.11 -1.91
C GLU A 141 13.79 -5.57 -0.86
N GLN A 142 12.54 -5.09 -0.95
CA GLN A 142 11.47 -5.51 -0.05
C GLN A 142 11.13 -7.00 -0.19
N ALA A 143 11.16 -7.54 -1.41
CA ALA A 143 10.93 -8.97 -1.64
C ALA A 143 12.05 -9.84 -1.05
N ALA A 144 13.31 -9.41 -1.20
CA ALA A 144 14.45 -10.08 -0.58
C ALA A 144 14.35 -10.06 0.95
N GLU A 145 13.98 -8.91 1.53
CA GLU A 145 13.81 -8.77 2.98
C GLU A 145 12.69 -9.65 3.52
N ARG A 146 11.54 -9.70 2.83
CA ARG A 146 10.42 -10.59 3.18
C ARG A 146 10.84 -12.05 3.14
N ARG A 147 11.58 -12.46 2.10
CA ARG A 147 12.09 -13.84 1.98
C ARG A 147 13.01 -14.19 3.15
N ARG A 148 13.97 -13.32 3.48
CA ARG A 148 14.88 -13.51 4.62
C ARG A 148 14.12 -13.68 5.94
N LYS A 149 13.12 -12.82 6.21
CA LYS A 149 12.29 -12.92 7.41
C LYS A 149 11.45 -14.19 7.45
N ALA A 150 10.91 -14.61 6.30
CA ALA A 150 10.13 -15.84 6.19
C ALA A 150 11.00 -17.08 6.48
N GLU A 151 12.23 -17.12 5.94
CA GLU A 151 13.21 -18.19 6.22
C GLU A 151 13.55 -18.26 7.72
N GLN A 152 13.83 -17.12 8.35
CA GLN A 152 14.10 -17.03 9.80
C GLN A 152 12.90 -17.49 10.64
N THR A 153 11.68 -17.14 10.24
CA THR A 153 10.45 -17.54 10.95
C THR A 153 10.18 -19.04 10.77
N ALA A 154 10.39 -19.58 9.57
CA ALA A 154 10.22 -21.00 9.28
C ALA A 154 11.15 -21.87 10.13
N ALA A 155 12.36 -21.39 10.44
CA ALA A 155 13.28 -22.08 11.35
C ALA A 155 12.75 -22.21 12.80
N THR A 156 11.74 -21.41 13.19
CA THR A 156 11.07 -21.49 14.50
C THR A 156 9.77 -22.29 14.49
N LYS A 157 9.41 -22.89 13.35
CA LYS A 157 8.19 -23.68 13.20
C LYS A 157 8.32 -25.00 13.95
N VAL A 158 7.33 -25.34 14.76
CA VAL A 158 7.22 -26.64 15.42
C VAL A 158 6.39 -27.57 14.53
N ASP A 159 6.98 -28.69 14.09
CA ASP A 159 6.27 -29.73 13.36
C ASP A 159 5.80 -30.83 14.33
N PHE A 160 4.49 -31.04 14.39
CA PHE A 160 3.87 -32.14 15.13
C PHE A 160 3.52 -33.26 14.15
N TYR A 161 3.95 -34.48 14.45
CA TYR A 161 3.58 -35.68 13.71
C TYR A 161 2.84 -36.65 14.64
N THR A 162 1.77 -37.27 14.15
CA THR A 162 1.13 -38.42 14.79
C THR A 162 1.49 -39.69 14.00
N MET A 163 2.05 -40.68 14.70
CA MET A 163 2.39 -41.98 14.12
C MET A 163 1.11 -42.75 13.84
N VAL A 164 0.83 -43.05 12.57
CA VAL A 164 -0.27 -43.94 12.18
C VAL A 164 0.27 -45.37 12.23
N ARG A 165 -0.31 -46.22 13.08
CA ARG A 165 0.05 -47.65 13.13
C ARG A 165 -0.53 -48.30 11.88
N GLY A 166 0.33 -48.79 10.98
CA GLY A 166 -0.10 -49.56 9.82
C GLY A 166 -0.77 -50.85 10.28
N GLU A 167 -2.07 -50.98 10.03
CA GLU A 167 -2.74 -52.28 10.06
C GLU A 167 -2.42 -52.96 8.73
N GLY A 168 -1.67 -54.06 8.81
CA GLY A 168 -1.50 -55.02 7.73
C GLY A 168 -2.59 -56.08 7.74
#